data_AF-A0A3L7ZG13-F1
#
_entry.id   AF-A0A3L7ZG13-F1
#
_cell.length_a   1.000
_cell.length_b   1.000
_cell.length_c   1.000
_cell.angle_alpha   90.00
_cell.angle_beta   90.00
_cell.angle_gamma   90.00
#
_symmetry.space_group_name_H-M   'P 1'
#
loop_
_entity.id
_entity.type
_entity.pdbx_description
1 polymer ?
#
loop_
_entity_poly.entity_id
_entity_poly.type
_entity_poly.pdbx_seq_one_letter_code
_entity_poly.pdbx_strand_id
1 'polypeptide(L)'
;MEENIDMPIEQDVTIELILSVFKNYSDSKRMKEIKDIIVSLIHPDELIVDSEERSRIENKVVELISIDKRRGDESELKYSNGKYSKRKKRSDPKPIVDLLPSVEYTGTAGECAVISELLFSGYNANRMMVDEGVDIIAVKDNIYYYVQVKTTTIKDGRVYAQIKTDRFNQFMSAQIRYIIVARYDDHGISRNMFFSFTPQQIDQAAYEGCIKKNENTVSIKIKFNDKTGKPYLYDNNECSCAWNWNKKDLLG
;
A
#
# COMPACT_ATOMS: atom_id res chain seq x y z
N MET A 1 13.43 53.41 6.35
CA MET A 1 14.20 52.36 7.02
C MET A 1 13.31 51.84 8.12
N GLU A 2 12.49 50.85 7.81
CA GLU A 2 11.69 50.13 8.81
C GLU A 2 12.50 48.89 9.18
N GLU A 3 12.95 48.86 10.43
CA GLU A 3 13.58 47.69 11.04
C GLU A 3 12.51 46.62 11.23
N ASN A 4 12.56 45.56 10.41
CA ASN A 4 11.88 44.31 10.72
C ASN A 4 12.59 43.67 11.91
N ILE A 5 12.01 43.84 13.10
CA ILE A 5 12.36 43.08 14.29
C ILE A 5 11.87 41.66 14.03
N ASP A 6 12.80 40.80 13.63
CA ASP A 6 12.58 39.37 13.50
C ASP A 6 12.38 38.80 14.91
N MET A 7 11.12 38.67 15.33
CA MET A 7 10.78 37.96 16.57
C MET A 7 11.12 36.48 16.37
N PRO A 8 11.91 35.85 17.27
CA PRO A 8 12.20 34.44 17.16
C PRO A 8 10.89 33.65 17.27
N ILE A 9 10.66 32.79 16.29
CA ILE A 9 9.53 31.86 16.28
C ILE A 9 9.69 30.95 17.51
N GLU A 10 8.87 31.14 18.55
CA GLU A 10 8.79 30.21 19.68
C GLU A 10 8.48 28.81 19.13
N GLN A 11 9.48 27.92 19.08
CA GLN A 11 9.27 26.51 18.77
C GLN A 11 8.60 25.85 19.96
N ASP A 12 7.27 25.88 20.00
CA ASP A 12 6.51 25.25 21.06
C ASP A 12 6.61 23.71 20.95
N VAL A 13 6.69 23.04 22.10
CA VAL A 13 6.78 21.57 22.15
C VAL A 13 5.44 20.99 21.73
N THR A 14 5.42 20.18 20.68
CA THR A 14 4.20 19.52 20.18
C THR A 14 4.30 18.00 20.26
N ILE A 15 3.16 17.31 20.15
CA ILE A 15 3.15 15.83 20.15
C ILE A 15 3.82 15.28 18.88
N GLU A 16 3.73 16.01 17.76
CA GLU A 16 4.40 15.71 16.50
C GLU A 16 5.94 15.76 16.66
N LEU A 17 6.44 16.77 17.38
CA LEU A 17 7.86 16.88 17.71
C LEU A 17 8.31 15.70 18.59
N ILE A 18 7.52 15.31 19.58
CA ILE A 18 7.78 14.11 20.41
C ILE A 18 7.80 12.84 19.56
N LEU A 19 6.92 12.72 18.57
CA LEU A 19 6.90 11.58 17.65
C LEU A 19 8.12 11.55 16.74
N SER A 20 8.69 12.71 16.38
CA SER A 20 9.90 12.78 15.54
C SER A 20 11.13 12.11 16.20
N VAL A 21 11.16 12.05 17.53
CA VAL A 21 12.23 11.40 18.32
C VAL A 21 12.39 9.91 18.01
N PHE A 22 11.34 9.23 17.55
CA PHE A 22 11.35 7.81 17.24
C PHE A 22 11.60 7.56 15.76
N LYS A 23 12.70 6.87 15.42
CA LYS A 23 13.07 6.61 14.00
C LYS A 23 12.04 5.74 13.27
N ASN A 24 11.47 4.76 13.96
CA ASN A 24 10.50 3.82 13.42
C ASN A 24 9.58 3.26 14.52
N TYR A 25 8.60 2.43 14.16
CA TYR A 25 7.62 1.86 15.11
C TYR A 25 8.21 0.84 16.11
N SER A 26 9.41 0.33 15.87
CA SER A 26 10.12 -0.56 16.79
C SER A 26 11.04 0.20 17.77
N ASP A 27 11.32 1.47 17.51
CA ASP A 27 12.14 2.32 18.38
C ASP A 27 11.37 2.63 19.67
N SER A 28 12.03 2.49 20.81
CA SER A 28 11.44 2.74 22.12
C SER A 28 12.43 3.46 23.04
N LYS A 29 11.95 4.47 23.75
CA LYS A 29 12.77 5.36 24.58
C LYS A 29 12.17 5.60 25.95
N ARG A 30 13.02 5.85 26.94
CA ARG A 30 12.60 6.28 28.28
C ARG A 30 12.24 7.76 28.25
N MET A 31 11.38 8.18 29.19
CA MET A 31 10.98 9.60 29.32
C MET A 31 12.18 10.57 29.37
N LYS A 32 13.24 10.20 30.11
CA LYS A 32 14.46 11.01 30.20
C LYS A 32 15.13 11.21 28.84
N GLU A 33 15.25 10.15 28.05
CA GLU A 33 15.86 10.20 26.72
C GLU A 33 15.03 11.06 25.75
N ILE A 34 13.69 10.98 25.84
CA ILE A 34 12.79 11.81 25.03
C ILE A 34 12.99 13.29 25.36
N LYS A 35 13.00 13.64 26.65
CA LYS A 35 13.26 14.99 27.13
C LYS A 35 14.60 15.54 26.65
N ASP A 36 15.67 14.78 26.86
CA ASP A 36 17.03 15.20 26.48
C ASP A 36 17.12 15.45 24.96
N ILE A 37 16.53 14.57 24.14
CA ILE A 37 16.51 14.75 22.67
C ILE A 37 15.68 15.97 22.27
N ILE A 38 14.51 16.19 22.88
CA ILE A 38 13.65 17.35 22.56
C ILE A 38 14.35 18.66 22.90
N VAL A 39 15.01 18.74 24.06
CA VAL A 39 15.81 19.92 24.44
C VAL A 39 16.90 20.18 23.41
N SER A 40 17.64 19.14 22.96
CA SER A 40 18.66 19.29 21.92
C SER A 40 18.11 19.63 20.54
N LEU A 41 16.87 19.28 20.23
CA LEU A 41 16.24 19.61 18.94
C LEU A 41 15.78 21.08 18.89
N ILE A 42 15.31 21.62 20.01
CA ILE A 42 14.84 23.01 20.12
C ILE A 42 16.04 23.96 20.24
N HIS A 43 17.09 23.55 20.95
CA HIS A 43 18.31 24.33 21.15
C HIS A 43 19.54 23.59 20.60
N PRO A 44 19.70 23.45 19.27
CA PRO A 44 20.80 22.69 18.68
C PRO A 44 22.18 23.37 18.85
N ASP A 45 22.20 24.70 18.97
CA ASP A 45 23.42 25.51 18.96
C ASP A 45 23.80 26.06 20.36
N GLU A 46 23.01 25.79 21.40
CA GLU A 46 23.28 26.26 22.76
C GLU A 46 23.92 25.15 23.61
N LEU A 47 25.16 25.39 24.06
CA LEU A 47 25.86 24.49 24.98
C LEU A 47 25.25 24.46 26.39
N ILE A 48 24.54 25.52 26.78
CA ILE A 48 23.94 25.69 28.10
C ILE A 48 22.56 26.30 27.92
N VAL A 49 21.53 25.46 27.95
CA VAL A 49 20.12 25.90 28.05
C VAL A 49 19.87 26.32 29.50
N ASP A 50 19.23 27.47 29.69
CA ASP A 50 18.86 27.95 31.02
C ASP A 50 18.04 26.89 31.79
N SER A 51 18.26 26.84 33.11
CA SER A 51 17.66 25.80 33.95
C SER A 51 16.14 25.91 34.06
N GLU A 52 15.58 27.13 33.98
CA GLU A 52 14.14 27.37 33.99
C GLU A 52 13.52 26.99 32.64
N GLU A 53 14.19 27.35 31.53
CA GLU A 53 13.74 27.01 30.18
C GLU A 53 13.77 25.50 29.91
N ARG A 54 14.86 24.82 30.31
CA ARG A 54 14.93 23.36 30.27
C ARG A 54 13.79 22.72 31.06
N SER A 55 13.52 23.24 32.27
CA SER A 55 12.42 22.75 33.10
C SER A 55 11.06 22.98 32.44
N ARG A 56 10.85 24.12 31.77
CA ARG A 56 9.64 24.43 31.00
C ARG A 56 9.42 23.40 29.88
N ILE A 57 10.43 23.13 29.06
CA ILE A 57 10.37 22.14 27.97
C ILE A 57 10.09 20.74 28.51
N GLU A 58 10.84 20.32 29.54
CA GLU A 58 10.68 19.01 30.14
C GLU A 58 9.29 18.78 30.74
N ASN A 59 8.75 19.80 31.41
CA ASN A 59 7.39 19.75 31.97
C ASN A 59 6.35 19.68 30.85
N LYS A 60 6.56 20.40 29.75
CA LYS A 60 5.66 20.36 28.59
C LYS A 60 5.63 18.99 27.91
N VAL A 61 6.79 18.34 27.77
CA VAL A 61 6.89 16.95 27.27
C VAL A 61 6.10 15.99 28.17
N VAL A 62 6.24 16.11 29.49
CA VAL A 62 5.52 15.26 30.45
C VAL A 62 4.01 15.50 30.39
N GLU A 63 3.59 16.76 30.29
CA GLU A 63 2.19 17.15 30.14
C GLU A 63 1.58 16.51 28.88
N LEU A 64 2.21 16.70 27.72
CA LEU A 64 1.72 16.20 26.43
C LEU A 64 1.64 14.68 26.38
N ILE A 65 2.66 13.98 26.90
CA ILE A 65 2.64 12.52 26.98
C ILE A 65 1.56 12.05 27.96
N SER A 66 1.30 12.80 29.03
CA SER A 66 0.22 12.47 29.97
C SER A 66 -1.16 12.67 29.35
N ILE A 67 -1.36 13.74 28.58
CA ILE A 67 -2.58 13.99 27.82
C ILE A 67 -2.78 12.90 26.77
N ASP A 68 -1.74 12.56 26.00
CA ASP A 68 -1.80 11.49 25.00
C ASP A 68 -2.14 10.14 25.65
N LYS A 69 -1.52 9.81 26.78
CA LYS A 69 -1.79 8.57 27.52
C LYS A 69 -3.25 8.47 27.98
N ARG A 70 -3.89 9.58 28.33
CA ARG A 70 -5.32 9.61 28.71
C ARG A 70 -6.26 9.29 27.55
N ARG A 71 -5.80 9.39 26.29
CA ARG A 71 -6.57 9.03 25.09
C ARG A 71 -6.67 7.52 24.85
N GLY A 72 -6.05 6.69 25.71
CA GLY A 72 -6.22 5.23 25.65
C GLY A 72 -5.76 4.64 24.33
N ASP A 73 -6.68 4.03 23.57
CA ASP A 73 -6.37 3.41 22.28
C ASP A 73 -6.14 4.41 21.13
N GLU A 74 -6.62 5.65 21.29
CA GLU A 74 -6.39 6.75 20.34
C GLU A 74 -5.06 7.47 20.54
N SER A 75 -4.31 7.10 21.59
CA SER A 75 -2.98 7.65 21.88
C SER A 75 -2.00 7.42 20.72
N GLU A 76 -1.18 8.43 20.41
CA GLU A 76 -0.13 8.31 19.40
C GLU A 76 1.06 7.48 19.90
N LEU A 77 1.24 7.40 21.22
CA LEU A 77 2.29 6.64 21.87
C LEU A 77 1.76 5.40 22.61
N LYS A 78 2.57 4.36 22.61
CA LYS A 78 2.38 3.16 23.43
C LYS A 78 3.39 3.18 24.57
N TYR A 79 2.91 3.02 25.80
CA TYR A 79 3.77 2.83 26.97
C TYR A 79 3.85 1.35 27.35
N SER A 80 5.06 0.81 27.48
CA SER A 80 5.30 -0.57 27.93
C SER A 80 6.69 -0.67 28.55
N ASN A 81 6.79 -1.40 29.67
CA ASN A 81 8.06 -1.68 30.35
C ASN A 81 8.94 -0.44 30.62
N GLY A 82 8.35 0.68 31.03
CA GLY A 82 9.08 1.91 31.34
C GLY A 82 9.53 2.71 30.11
N LYS A 83 9.11 2.32 28.91
CA LYS A 83 9.46 2.98 27.64
C LYS A 83 8.22 3.38 26.85
N TYR A 84 8.38 4.40 26.02
CA TYR A 84 7.41 4.85 25.02
C TYR A 84 7.85 4.44 23.63
N SER A 85 6.92 4.13 22.75
CA SER A 85 7.14 3.91 21.31
C SER A 85 5.95 4.40 20.50
N LYS A 86 6.11 4.57 19.18
CA LYS A 86 4.98 4.93 18.30
C LYS A 86 3.90 3.85 18.31
N ARG A 87 2.64 4.23 18.50
CA ARG A 87 1.50 3.32 18.36
C ARG A 87 1.18 3.13 16.87
N LYS A 88 1.09 1.88 16.43
CA LYS A 88 0.48 1.57 15.13
C LYS A 88 -1.03 1.68 15.29
N LYS A 89 -1.64 2.73 14.75
CA LYS A 89 -3.10 2.81 14.66
C LYS A 89 -3.59 1.65 13.79
N ARG A 90 -4.40 0.77 14.37
CA ARG A 90 -5.23 -0.14 13.58
C ARG A 90 -6.17 0.77 12.79
N SER A 91 -6.21 0.61 11.48
CA SER A 91 -7.11 1.38 10.63
C SER A 91 -8.54 0.90 10.88
N ASP A 92 -9.20 1.44 11.89
CA ASP A 92 -10.67 1.42 11.93
C ASP A 92 -11.21 2.39 10.85
N PRO A 93 -12.41 2.12 10.31
CA PRO A 93 -12.88 2.76 9.09
C PRO A 93 -12.99 4.26 9.32
N LYS A 94 -12.19 5.04 8.58
CA LYS A 94 -12.25 6.49 8.66
C LYS A 94 -13.66 6.97 8.28
N PRO A 95 -14.25 7.93 9.00
CA PRO A 95 -15.40 8.67 8.48
C PRO A 95 -14.99 9.34 7.17
N ILE A 96 -15.87 9.23 6.17
CA ILE A 96 -15.69 9.73 4.82
C ILE A 96 -15.57 11.26 4.89
N VAL A 97 -14.33 11.75 4.82
CA VAL A 97 -14.02 13.13 4.44
C VAL A 97 -13.21 13.00 3.16
N ASP A 98 -13.75 13.58 2.09
CA ASP A 98 -13.29 13.52 0.70
C ASP A 98 -11.78 13.65 0.50
N LEU A 99 -11.11 12.50 0.43
CA LEU A 99 -9.81 12.31 -0.21
C LEU A 99 -9.89 11.06 -1.08
N LEU A 100 -10.66 11.13 -2.18
CA LEU A 100 -10.55 10.16 -3.28
C LEU A 100 -10.31 10.93 -4.58
N PRO A 101 -9.05 10.84 -5.06
CA PRO A 101 -8.89 10.32 -6.42
C PRO A 101 -7.78 9.25 -6.57
N SER A 102 -6.86 9.04 -5.64
CA SER A 102 -5.64 8.27 -5.99
C SER A 102 -5.85 6.78 -6.29
N VAL A 103 -6.72 6.08 -5.54
CA VAL A 103 -6.95 4.63 -5.69
C VAL A 103 -7.89 4.32 -6.85
N GLU A 104 -9.00 5.07 -6.99
CA GLU A 104 -9.94 4.90 -8.10
C GLU A 104 -9.32 5.20 -9.45
N TYR A 105 -8.45 6.21 -9.53
CA TYR A 105 -7.78 6.58 -10.79
C TYR A 105 -6.75 5.53 -11.17
N THR A 106 -6.07 4.91 -10.19
CA THR A 106 -5.13 3.81 -10.47
C THR A 106 -5.88 2.55 -10.95
N GLY A 107 -7.01 2.22 -10.33
CA GLY A 107 -7.88 1.12 -10.79
C GLY A 107 -8.38 1.37 -12.22
N THR A 108 -9.03 2.52 -12.42
CA THR A 108 -9.56 2.96 -13.72
C THR A 108 -8.49 3.02 -14.80
N ALA A 109 -7.29 3.56 -14.50
CA ALA A 109 -6.19 3.61 -15.46
C ALA A 109 -5.71 2.21 -15.86
N GLY A 110 -5.72 1.24 -14.93
CA GLY A 110 -5.40 -0.15 -15.27
C GLY A 110 -6.45 -0.80 -16.15
N GLU A 111 -7.74 -0.55 -15.90
CA GLU A 111 -8.82 -0.98 -16.78
C GLU A 111 -8.68 -0.37 -18.18
N CYS A 112 -8.41 0.94 -18.27
CA CYS A 112 -8.14 1.62 -19.54
C CYS A 112 -6.92 1.01 -20.27
N ALA A 113 -5.86 0.68 -19.54
CA ALA A 113 -4.69 0.02 -20.12
C ALA A 113 -5.04 -1.35 -20.70
N VAL A 114 -5.84 -2.16 -19.98
CA VAL A 114 -6.32 -3.45 -20.49
C VAL A 114 -7.21 -3.27 -21.72
N ILE A 115 -8.17 -2.33 -21.69
CA ILE A 115 -9.02 -2.03 -22.86
C ILE A 115 -8.16 -1.65 -24.07
N SER A 116 -7.15 -0.82 -23.89
CA SER A 116 -6.22 -0.45 -24.96
C SER A 116 -5.55 -1.68 -25.59
N GLU A 117 -4.99 -2.58 -24.79
CA GLU A 117 -4.37 -3.83 -25.29
C GLU A 117 -5.37 -4.73 -26.01
N LEU A 118 -6.60 -4.82 -25.51
CA LEU A 118 -7.68 -5.59 -26.13
C LEU A 118 -8.09 -4.99 -27.48
N LEU A 119 -8.24 -3.67 -27.58
CA LEU A 119 -8.54 -2.98 -28.83
C LEU A 119 -7.43 -3.19 -29.87
N PHE A 120 -6.15 -3.05 -29.48
CA PHE A 120 -5.01 -3.36 -30.36
C PHE A 120 -4.99 -4.83 -30.81
N SER A 121 -5.55 -5.73 -30.01
CA SER A 121 -5.69 -7.16 -30.30
C SER A 121 -6.97 -7.52 -31.08
N GLY A 122 -7.77 -6.51 -31.46
CA GLY A 122 -8.97 -6.68 -32.29
C GLY A 122 -10.24 -7.07 -31.54
N TYR A 123 -10.28 -6.90 -30.21
CA TYR A 123 -11.50 -7.10 -29.41
C TYR A 123 -12.33 -5.82 -29.39
N ASN A 124 -13.65 -5.95 -29.46
CA ASN A 124 -14.57 -4.90 -29.02
C ASN A 124 -14.69 -4.97 -27.51
N ALA A 125 -14.01 -4.07 -26.78
CA ALA A 125 -13.93 -4.08 -25.33
C ALA A 125 -14.57 -2.81 -24.73
N ASN A 126 -15.40 -3.00 -23.70
CA ASN A 126 -16.09 -1.92 -22.99
C ASN A 126 -16.04 -2.14 -21.48
N ARG A 127 -15.88 -1.06 -20.72
CA ARG A 127 -15.96 -1.07 -19.26
C ARG A 127 -17.43 -1.16 -18.81
N MET A 128 -17.69 -1.88 -17.73
CA MET A 128 -18.99 -1.94 -17.11
C MET A 128 -19.23 -0.70 -16.23
N MET A 129 -20.42 -0.11 -16.33
CA MET A 129 -20.82 1.04 -15.52
C MET A 129 -21.10 0.66 -14.06
N VAL A 130 -21.50 -0.58 -13.81
CA VAL A 130 -21.81 -1.12 -12.47
C VAL A 130 -20.85 -2.28 -12.20
N ASP A 131 -20.14 -2.24 -11.07
CA ASP A 131 -19.22 -3.30 -10.64
C ASP A 131 -19.99 -4.44 -9.95
N GLU A 132 -20.20 -5.53 -10.68
CA GLU A 132 -20.69 -6.81 -10.14
C GLU A 132 -19.60 -7.89 -10.10
N GLY A 133 -18.33 -7.50 -10.13
CA GLY A 133 -17.17 -8.39 -10.20
C GLY A 133 -16.64 -8.63 -11.62
N VAL A 134 -17.23 -7.97 -12.62
CA VAL A 134 -16.74 -7.88 -14.01
C VAL A 134 -16.46 -6.42 -14.31
N ASP A 135 -15.21 -6.11 -14.63
CA ASP A 135 -14.79 -4.74 -14.91
C ASP A 135 -14.93 -4.41 -16.40
N ILE A 136 -14.61 -5.37 -17.27
CA ILE A 136 -14.63 -5.22 -18.73
C ILE A 136 -15.36 -6.41 -19.39
N ILE A 137 -16.17 -6.11 -20.40
CA ILE A 137 -16.68 -7.09 -21.36
C ILE A 137 -15.94 -6.90 -22.67
N ALA A 138 -15.43 -8.00 -23.24
CA ALA A 138 -14.75 -8.01 -24.52
C ALA A 138 -15.36 -9.04 -25.46
N VAL A 139 -15.48 -8.69 -26.75
CA VAL A 139 -16.04 -9.56 -27.79
C VAL A 139 -15.11 -9.62 -28.98
N LYS A 140 -14.83 -10.84 -29.45
CA LYS A 140 -14.09 -11.08 -30.70
C LYS A 140 -14.58 -12.38 -31.32
N ASP A 141 -14.81 -12.37 -32.63
CA ASP A 141 -15.29 -13.54 -33.37
C ASP A 141 -16.56 -14.19 -32.77
N ASN A 142 -17.48 -13.36 -32.29
CA ASN A 142 -18.72 -13.73 -31.57
C ASN A 142 -18.52 -14.48 -30.24
N ILE A 143 -17.31 -14.48 -29.69
CA ILE A 143 -17.00 -15.03 -28.36
C ILE A 143 -16.94 -13.89 -27.34
N TYR A 144 -17.67 -14.05 -26.24
CA TYR A 144 -17.73 -13.10 -25.14
C TYR A 144 -16.77 -13.49 -24.02
N TYR A 145 -15.97 -12.52 -23.59
CA TYR A 145 -15.05 -12.64 -22.48
C TYR A 145 -15.42 -11.65 -21.39
N TYR A 146 -15.45 -12.14 -20.16
CA TYR A 146 -15.53 -11.30 -18.98
C TYR A 146 -14.13 -11.06 -18.46
N VAL A 147 -13.83 -9.88 -17.96
CA VAL A 147 -12.50 -9.56 -17.46
C VAL A 147 -12.61 -8.84 -16.13
N GLN A 148 -11.84 -9.32 -15.17
CA GLN A 148 -11.62 -8.65 -13.90
C GLN A 148 -10.17 -8.17 -13.83
N VAL A 149 -9.98 -6.89 -13.56
CA VAL A 149 -8.68 -6.20 -13.55
C VAL A 149 -8.26 -5.93 -12.11
N LYS A 150 -6.97 -6.16 -11.83
CA LYS A 150 -6.33 -5.72 -10.58
C LYS A 150 -5.05 -4.96 -10.89
N THR A 151 -5.08 -3.66 -10.62
CA THR A 151 -3.90 -2.81 -10.76
C THR A 151 -3.08 -2.80 -9.47
N THR A 152 -1.76 -2.97 -9.61
CA THR A 152 -0.82 -2.96 -8.50
C THR A 152 0.50 -2.32 -8.92
N THR A 153 1.38 -2.05 -7.97
CA THR A 153 2.74 -1.55 -8.23
C THR A 153 3.74 -2.59 -7.76
N ILE A 154 4.81 -2.79 -8.52
CA ILE A 154 5.88 -3.70 -8.13
C ILE A 154 6.63 -3.12 -6.95
N LYS A 155 6.75 -3.91 -5.89
CA LYS A 155 7.53 -3.58 -4.69
C LYS A 155 8.53 -4.71 -4.44
N ASP A 156 9.81 -4.36 -4.31
CA ASP A 156 10.90 -5.31 -4.08
C ASP A 156 10.92 -6.48 -5.08
N GLY A 157 10.69 -6.18 -6.36
CA GLY A 157 10.64 -7.19 -7.43
C GLY A 157 9.48 -8.19 -7.30
N ARG A 158 8.41 -7.82 -6.59
CA ARG A 158 7.25 -8.69 -6.37
C ARG A 158 5.94 -8.00 -6.74
N VAL A 159 5.02 -8.81 -7.24
CA VAL A 159 3.66 -8.43 -7.60
C VAL A 159 2.71 -9.11 -6.61
N TYR A 160 1.76 -8.33 -6.10
CA TYR A 160 0.73 -8.82 -5.18
C TYR A 160 -0.64 -8.38 -5.67
N ALA A 161 -1.55 -9.35 -5.80
CA ALA A 161 -2.96 -9.13 -6.11
C ALA A 161 -3.85 -10.04 -5.26
N GLN A 162 -5.05 -9.55 -4.95
CA GLN A 162 -6.04 -10.30 -4.19
C GLN A 162 -7.39 -10.25 -4.89
N ILE A 163 -8.07 -11.39 -4.93
CA ILE A 163 -9.42 -11.56 -5.46
C ILE A 163 -10.28 -12.08 -4.31
N LYS A 164 -11.49 -11.55 -4.14
CA LYS A 164 -12.44 -12.07 -3.15
C LYS A 164 -12.89 -13.47 -3.56
N THR A 165 -12.87 -14.42 -2.64
CA THR A 165 -13.21 -15.83 -2.92
C THR A 165 -14.64 -15.97 -3.45
N ASP A 166 -15.60 -15.20 -2.92
CA ASP A 166 -16.99 -15.22 -3.41
C ASP A 166 -17.08 -14.81 -4.89
N ARG A 167 -16.35 -13.75 -5.28
CA ARG A 167 -16.26 -13.29 -6.67
C ARG A 167 -15.57 -14.32 -7.55
N PHE A 168 -14.50 -14.92 -7.06
CA PHE A 168 -13.79 -15.97 -7.79
C PHE A 168 -14.71 -17.17 -8.07
N ASN A 169 -15.43 -17.65 -7.04
CA ASN A 169 -16.33 -18.80 -7.13
C ASN A 169 -17.53 -18.54 -8.05
N GLN A 170 -18.09 -17.32 -8.04
CA GLN A 170 -19.21 -16.92 -8.91
C GLN A 170 -18.91 -17.12 -10.40
N PHE A 171 -17.65 -16.90 -10.83
CA PHE A 171 -17.26 -16.93 -12.23
C PHE A 171 -16.41 -18.16 -12.61
N MET A 172 -16.35 -19.20 -11.77
CA MET A 172 -15.58 -20.41 -12.05
C MET A 172 -15.97 -21.13 -13.35
N SER A 173 -17.26 -21.08 -13.71
CA SER A 173 -17.81 -21.65 -14.95
C SER A 173 -17.91 -20.63 -16.10
N ALA A 174 -17.64 -19.36 -15.84
CA ALA A 174 -17.71 -18.30 -16.84
C ALA A 174 -16.39 -18.18 -17.62
N GLN A 175 -16.45 -17.62 -18.83
CA GLN A 175 -15.26 -17.24 -19.60
C GLN A 175 -14.61 -15.96 -19.05
N ILE A 176 -14.39 -15.91 -17.72
CA ILE A 176 -13.70 -14.78 -17.09
C ILE A 176 -12.18 -14.89 -17.28
N ARG A 177 -11.51 -13.75 -17.35
CA ARG A 177 -10.05 -13.60 -17.27
C ARG A 177 -9.70 -12.66 -16.14
N TYR A 178 -8.76 -13.06 -15.31
CA TYR A 178 -8.20 -12.23 -14.26
C TYR A 178 -6.91 -11.60 -14.78
N ILE A 179 -6.93 -10.30 -15.01
CA ILE A 179 -5.78 -9.56 -15.53
C ILE A 179 -5.18 -8.70 -14.43
N ILE A 180 -3.94 -9.00 -14.06
CA ILE A 180 -3.16 -8.17 -13.14
C ILE A 180 -2.33 -7.20 -13.96
N VAL A 181 -2.50 -5.91 -13.70
CA VAL A 181 -1.68 -4.83 -14.27
C VAL A 181 -0.67 -4.41 -13.21
N ALA A 182 0.59 -4.83 -13.36
CA ALA A 182 1.65 -4.43 -12.46
C ALA A 182 2.43 -3.26 -13.05
N ARG A 183 2.39 -2.13 -12.34
CA ARG A 183 3.14 -0.91 -12.69
C ARG A 183 4.55 -0.98 -12.14
N TYR A 184 5.52 -0.61 -12.96
CA TYR A 184 6.93 -0.52 -12.56
C TYR A 184 7.59 0.71 -13.14
N ASP A 185 8.65 1.18 -12.48
CA ASP A 185 9.51 2.23 -12.99
C ASP A 185 10.65 1.60 -13.79
N ASP A 186 10.82 2.06 -15.02
CA ASP A 186 11.90 1.69 -15.91
C ASP A 186 12.70 2.95 -16.24
N HIS A 187 13.73 3.23 -15.43
CA HIS A 187 14.58 4.41 -15.58
C HIS A 187 13.82 5.74 -15.63
N GLY A 188 12.85 5.93 -14.72
CA GLY A 188 12.00 7.13 -14.67
C GLY A 188 10.81 7.11 -15.62
N ILE A 189 10.64 6.04 -16.41
CA ILE A 189 9.48 5.83 -17.27
C ILE A 189 8.57 4.80 -16.63
N SER A 190 7.35 5.21 -16.26
CA SER A 190 6.38 4.27 -15.73
C SER A 190 5.84 3.37 -16.84
N ARG A 191 5.93 2.05 -16.61
CA ARG A 191 5.48 1.02 -17.54
C ARG A 191 4.50 0.06 -16.87
N ASN A 192 3.76 -0.67 -17.71
CA ASN A 192 2.84 -1.71 -17.29
C ASN A 192 3.39 -3.07 -17.72
N MET A 193 3.19 -4.08 -16.88
CA MET A 193 3.25 -5.48 -17.28
C MET A 193 1.92 -6.14 -16.94
N PHE A 194 1.55 -7.12 -17.75
CA PHE A 194 0.26 -7.79 -17.68
C PHE A 194 0.46 -9.26 -17.33
N PHE A 195 -0.38 -9.77 -16.43
CA PHE A 195 -0.52 -11.19 -16.19
C PHE A 195 -1.98 -11.58 -16.37
N SER A 196 -2.27 -12.48 -17.32
CA SER A 196 -3.63 -12.95 -17.57
C SER A 196 -3.79 -14.39 -17.13
N PHE A 197 -4.77 -14.65 -16.26
CA PHE A 197 -5.09 -15.98 -15.74
C PHE A 197 -6.54 -16.36 -16.01
N THR A 198 -6.76 -17.64 -16.31
CA THR A 198 -8.10 -18.24 -16.26
C THR A 198 -8.43 -18.73 -14.84
N PRO A 199 -9.72 -18.91 -14.50
CA PRO A 199 -10.10 -19.55 -13.24
C PRO A 199 -9.41 -20.90 -13.02
N GLN A 200 -9.30 -21.72 -14.07
CA GLN A 200 -8.69 -23.05 -14.01
C GLN A 200 -7.20 -22.98 -13.68
N GLN A 201 -6.48 -21.99 -14.24
CA GLN A 201 -5.06 -21.79 -13.92
C GLN A 201 -4.86 -21.36 -12.47
N ILE A 202 -5.71 -20.47 -11.95
CA ILE A 202 -5.66 -20.03 -10.56
C ILE A 202 -5.98 -21.20 -9.62
N ASP A 203 -7.01 -21.99 -9.93
CA ASP A 203 -7.43 -23.11 -9.09
C ASP A 203 -6.39 -24.24 -9.10
N GLN A 204 -5.80 -24.55 -10.26
CA GLN A 204 -4.69 -25.49 -10.38
C GLN A 204 -3.46 -25.03 -9.59
N ALA A 205 -3.07 -23.76 -9.72
CA ALA A 205 -1.94 -23.21 -8.97
C ALA A 205 -2.22 -23.14 -7.45
N ALA A 206 -3.49 -23.00 -7.04
CA ALA A 206 -3.88 -23.10 -5.64
C ALA A 206 -3.78 -24.54 -5.13
N TYR A 207 -4.22 -25.52 -5.92
CA TYR A 207 -4.07 -26.95 -5.61
C TYR A 207 -2.59 -27.36 -5.49
N GLU A 208 -1.74 -26.85 -6.38
CA GLU A 208 -0.28 -27.06 -6.34
C GLU A 208 0.42 -26.30 -5.20
N GLY A 209 -0.29 -25.45 -4.46
CA GLY A 209 0.26 -24.68 -3.35
C GLY A 209 1.11 -23.47 -3.77
N CYS A 210 1.01 -23.00 -5.02
CA CYS A 210 1.64 -21.77 -5.48
C CYS A 210 0.79 -20.52 -5.22
N ILE A 211 -0.52 -20.68 -5.05
CA ILE A 211 -1.47 -19.61 -4.73
C ILE A 211 -2.14 -19.93 -3.40
N LYS A 212 -2.23 -18.92 -2.54
CA LYS A 212 -2.95 -19.05 -1.27
C LYS A 212 -4.43 -18.75 -1.46
N LYS A 213 -5.27 -19.75 -1.25
CA LYS A 213 -6.75 -19.62 -1.27
C LYS A 213 -7.27 -19.84 0.15
N ASN A 214 -7.85 -18.79 0.72
CA ASN A 214 -8.55 -18.82 2.02
C ASN A 214 -10.05 -18.62 1.80
N GLU A 215 -10.85 -18.72 2.86
CA GLU A 215 -12.32 -18.50 2.84
C GLU A 215 -12.71 -17.17 2.17
N ASN A 216 -11.97 -16.09 2.44
CA ASN A 216 -12.32 -14.75 1.97
C ASN A 216 -11.52 -14.28 0.74
N THR A 217 -10.32 -14.82 0.51
CA THR A 217 -9.40 -14.29 -0.51
C THR A 217 -8.62 -15.37 -1.25
N VAL A 218 -8.43 -15.14 -2.55
CA VAL A 218 -7.41 -15.78 -3.40
C VAL A 218 -6.26 -14.79 -3.55
N SER A 219 -5.08 -15.11 -3.01
CA SER A 219 -3.90 -14.25 -3.02
C SER A 219 -2.90 -14.71 -4.08
N ILE A 220 -2.76 -13.90 -5.13
CA ILE A 220 -1.82 -14.13 -6.21
C ILE A 220 -0.54 -13.34 -5.92
N LYS A 221 0.57 -14.06 -5.78
CA LYS A 221 1.88 -13.48 -5.52
C LYS A 221 2.84 -13.94 -6.61
N ILE A 222 3.49 -12.99 -7.27
CA ILE A 222 4.44 -13.27 -8.35
C ILE A 222 5.79 -12.69 -7.96
N LYS A 223 6.84 -13.48 -8.15
CA LYS A 223 8.23 -13.06 -8.05
C LYS A 223 8.95 -13.34 -9.38
N PHE A 224 10.06 -12.66 -9.61
CA PHE A 224 10.90 -12.89 -10.79
C PHE A 224 12.15 -13.64 -10.37
N ASN A 225 12.59 -14.58 -11.21
CA ASN A 225 13.85 -15.28 -11.01
C ASN A 225 15.02 -14.35 -11.34
N ASP A 226 15.95 -14.15 -10.41
CA ASP A 226 17.05 -13.19 -10.53
C ASP A 226 17.96 -13.43 -11.75
N LYS A 227 18.09 -14.69 -12.19
CA LYS A 227 18.98 -15.06 -13.31
C LYS A 227 18.30 -14.99 -14.67
N THR A 228 17.04 -15.39 -14.73
CA THR A 228 16.32 -15.58 -16.00
C THR A 228 15.29 -14.49 -16.27
N GLY A 229 14.94 -13.68 -15.26
CA GLY A 229 13.85 -12.70 -15.32
C GLY A 229 12.46 -13.32 -15.44
N LYS A 230 12.33 -14.66 -15.44
CA LYS A 230 11.04 -15.33 -15.63
C LYS A 230 10.17 -15.21 -14.37
N PRO A 231 8.85 -15.01 -14.52
CA PRO A 231 7.94 -14.88 -13.40
C PRO A 231 7.45 -16.23 -12.88
N TYR A 232 7.31 -16.32 -11.56
CA TYR A 232 6.83 -17.49 -10.82
C TYR A 232 5.76 -17.08 -9.82
N LEU A 233 4.67 -17.82 -9.79
CA LEU A 233 3.73 -17.81 -8.67
C LEU A 233 4.40 -18.45 -7.46
N TYR A 234 4.15 -17.93 -6.27
CA TYR A 234 4.72 -18.50 -5.05
C TYR A 234 3.81 -18.40 -3.82
N ASP A 235 3.71 -19.50 -3.09
CA ASP A 235 3.24 -19.54 -1.71
C ASP A 235 4.03 -20.58 -0.92
N ASN A 236 3.46 -21.78 -0.71
CA ASN A 236 4.20 -22.91 -0.14
C ASN A 236 5.13 -23.55 -1.18
N ASN A 237 4.67 -23.59 -2.43
CA ASN A 237 5.40 -24.05 -3.59
C ASN A 237 5.57 -22.92 -4.62
N GLU A 238 6.33 -23.21 -5.68
CA GLU A 238 6.57 -22.28 -6.78
C GLU A 238 6.22 -22.93 -8.11
N CYS A 239 5.49 -22.22 -8.96
CA CYS A 239 5.22 -22.65 -10.33
C CYS A 239 5.40 -21.50 -11.31
N SER A 240 5.89 -21.84 -12.50
CA SER A 240 6.12 -20.86 -13.56
C SER A 240 4.79 -20.26 -14.02
N CYS A 241 4.74 -18.94 -14.13
CA CYS A 241 3.64 -18.23 -14.79
C CYS A 241 4.13 -17.44 -16.02
N ALA A 242 5.28 -17.82 -16.58
CA ALA A 242 5.87 -17.17 -17.75
C ALA A 242 4.93 -17.16 -18.96
N TRP A 243 4.08 -18.18 -19.13
CA TRP A 243 3.08 -18.21 -20.19
C TRP A 243 2.00 -17.13 -20.03
N ASN A 244 1.71 -16.71 -18.80
CA ASN A 244 0.67 -15.73 -18.50
C ASN A 244 1.17 -14.28 -18.63
N TRP A 245 2.48 -14.09 -18.74
CA TRP A 245 3.14 -12.79 -18.68
C TRP A 245 3.25 -12.13 -20.05
N ASN A 246 2.77 -10.89 -20.16
CA ASN A 246 2.84 -10.04 -21.36
C ASN A 246 2.45 -10.77 -22.64
N LYS A 247 1.41 -11.60 -22.57
CA LYS A 247 0.87 -12.27 -23.75
C LYS A 247 0.39 -11.21 -24.74
N LYS A 248 0.69 -11.42 -26.02
CA LYS A 248 0.17 -10.58 -27.11
C LYS A 248 -1.36 -10.58 -27.13
N ASP A 249 -1.96 -11.73 -26.88
CA ASP A 249 -3.40 -11.87 -26.67
C ASP A 249 -3.67 -12.14 -25.19
N LEU A 250 -4.30 -11.18 -24.52
CA LEU A 250 -4.61 -11.28 -23.10
C LEU A 250 -5.78 -12.25 -22.82
N LEU A 251 -6.61 -12.59 -23.81
CA LEU A 251 -7.80 -13.42 -23.61
C LEU A 251 -7.71 -14.80 -24.30
N GLY A 252 -6.92 -14.91 -25.38
CA GLY A 252 -6.64 -16.13 -26.16
C GLY A 252 -5.39 -16.87 -25.77
#